data_AF-A0A8T4RHM0-F1
#
_entry.id   AF-A0A8T4RHM0-F1
#
_cell.length_a   1.000
_cell.length_b   1.000
_cell.length_c   1.000
_cell.angle_alpha   90.00
_cell.angle_beta   90.00
_cell.angle_gamma   90.00
#
_symmetry.space_group_name_H-M   'P 1'
#
loop_
_entity.id
_entity.type
_entity.pdbx_description
1 polymer ?
#
loop_
_entity_poly.entity_id
_entity_poly.type
_entity_poly.pdbx_seq_one_letter_code
_entity_poly.pdbx_strand_id
1 'polypeptide(L)'
;MRWWKSGSYACTDCKKKFDFESIRYGSDGKTIRCVSCHEQVLREDQKKREAEAKPKAAPVMSDVLKLICVECRYKFSYRKGSRIQPVCPYCGKSRLMIDDTTADRLVEEVGRIRDWEKACRSGTAS
;
A
#
# COMPACT_ATOMS: atom_id res chain seq x y z
N MET A 1 38.26 35.66 4.80
CA MET A 1 36.92 36.22 4.57
C MET A 1 36.31 35.49 3.38
N ARG A 2 35.39 34.52 3.60
CA ARG A 2 34.78 33.74 2.52
C ARG A 2 33.57 34.51 1.97
N TRP A 3 33.70 35.01 0.75
CA TRP A 3 32.63 35.63 -0.01
C TRP A 3 31.80 34.53 -0.67
N TRP A 4 30.79 33.99 0.01
CA TRP A 4 29.65 33.40 -0.70
C TRP A 4 28.68 34.54 -0.96
N LYS A 5 28.45 34.89 -2.23
CA LYS A 5 27.26 35.69 -2.55
C LYS A 5 26.09 34.73 -2.39
N SER A 6 25.22 34.98 -1.41
CA SER A 6 23.94 34.30 -1.26
C SER A 6 23.12 34.56 -2.51
N GLY A 7 23.24 33.69 -3.51
CA GLY A 7 22.41 33.71 -4.69
C GLY A 7 20.98 33.51 -4.23
N SER A 8 20.13 34.53 -4.41
CA SER A 8 18.72 34.42 -4.09
C SER A 8 17.97 33.87 -5.30
N TYR A 9 17.26 32.77 -5.09
CA TYR A 9 16.46 32.09 -6.11
C TYR A 9 15.02 32.56 -6.02
N ALA A 10 14.33 32.65 -7.16
CA ALA A 10 12.93 33.09 -7.20
C ALA A 10 12.00 31.87 -7.28
N CYS A 11 10.97 31.85 -6.44
CA CYS A 11 9.92 30.84 -6.50
C CYS A 11 9.14 30.95 -7.82
N THR A 12 8.89 29.82 -8.47
CA THR A 12 8.10 29.79 -9.71
C THR A 12 6.66 30.27 -9.45
N ASP A 13 6.09 29.90 -8.30
CA ASP A 13 4.68 30.14 -7.95
C ASP A 13 4.47 31.54 -7.33
N CYS A 14 5.16 31.84 -6.23
CA CYS A 14 4.93 33.09 -5.48
C CYS A 14 5.91 34.22 -5.80
N LYS A 15 6.89 34.00 -6.70
CA LYS A 15 7.94 34.96 -7.12
C LYS A 15 8.81 35.53 -5.99
N LYS A 16 8.68 35.06 -4.75
CA LYS A 16 9.53 35.47 -3.63
C LYS A 16 10.95 34.96 -3.82
N LYS A 17 11.92 35.77 -3.41
CA LYS A 17 13.33 35.44 -3.37
C LYS A 17 13.66 34.69 -2.07
N PHE A 18 14.48 33.64 -2.16
CA PHE A 18 14.87 32.84 -1.01
C PHE A 18 16.26 32.21 -1.21
N ASP A 19 16.86 31.75 -0.12
CA ASP A 19 18.22 31.20 -0.12
C ASP A 19 18.27 29.77 -0.67
N PHE A 20 19.45 29.38 -1.17
CA PHE A 20 19.69 28.06 -1.76
C PHE A 20 19.19 26.88 -0.89
N GLU A 21 19.35 26.96 0.43
CA GLU A 21 18.95 25.92 1.38
C GLU A 21 17.44 25.64 1.38
N SER A 22 16.65 26.64 0.96
CA SER A 22 15.19 26.60 0.94
C SER A 22 14.61 26.28 -0.45
N ILE A 23 15.45 25.88 -1.41
CA ILE A 23 15.01 25.34 -2.71
C ILE A 23 14.36 23.99 -2.53
N ARG A 24 13.16 23.85 -3.10
CA ARG A 24 12.48 22.58 -3.32
C ARG A 24 12.13 22.45 -4.80
N TYR A 25 12.29 21.25 -5.35
CA TYR A 25 11.95 20.97 -6.74
C TYR A 25 10.52 20.42 -6.83
N GLY A 26 9.78 20.81 -7.87
CA GLY A 26 8.54 20.14 -8.21
C GLY A 26 8.76 18.72 -8.71
N SER A 27 7.68 17.95 -8.82
CA SER A 27 7.67 16.56 -9.31
C SER A 27 8.19 16.42 -10.75
N ASP A 28 8.18 17.51 -11.52
CA ASP A 28 8.74 17.63 -12.87
C ASP A 28 10.26 17.86 -12.88
N GLY A 29 10.88 18.15 -11.73
CA GLY A 29 12.31 18.42 -11.58
C GLY A 29 12.80 19.74 -12.20
N LYS A 30 11.94 20.51 -12.85
CA LYS A 30 12.29 21.78 -13.53
C LYS A 30 11.79 23.00 -12.76
N THR A 31 10.64 22.87 -12.08
CA THR A 31 10.09 23.96 -11.26
C THR A 31 10.81 24.09 -9.93
N ILE A 32 11.22 25.31 -9.61
CA ILE A 32 11.81 25.67 -8.30
C ILE A 32 10.72 26.33 -7.46
N ARG A 33 10.50 25.80 -6.26
CA ARG A 33 9.53 26.29 -5.28
C ARG A 33 10.23 26.66 -3.97
N CYS A 34 9.69 27.66 -3.29
CA CYS A 34 10.02 27.88 -1.88
C CYS A 34 9.35 26.82 -1.01
N VAL A 35 9.83 26.67 0.23
CA VAL A 35 9.29 25.72 1.22
C VAL A 35 7.77 25.86 1.38
N SER A 36 7.26 27.09 1.51
CA SER A 36 5.83 27.32 1.72
C SER A 36 4.96 26.88 0.54
N CYS A 37 5.37 27.17 -0.70
CA CYS A 37 4.64 26.72 -1.90
C CYS A 37 4.75 25.20 -2.06
N HIS A 38 5.90 24.60 -1.73
CA HIS A 38 6.06 23.15 -1.79
C HIS A 38 5.16 22.43 -0.78
N GLU A 39 5.07 22.93 0.47
CA GLU A 39 4.16 22.38 1.48
C GLU A 39 2.69 22.48 1.09
N GLN A 40 2.28 23.57 0.44
CA GLN A 40 0.92 23.71 -0.09
C GLN A 40 0.61 22.63 -1.11
N VAL A 41 1.50 22.40 -2.07
CA VAL A 41 1.33 21.34 -3.08
C VAL A 41 1.22 19.96 -2.42
N LEU A 42 2.08 19.66 -1.44
CA LEU A 42 2.00 18.39 -0.71
C LEU A 42 0.66 18.20 0.02
N ARG A 43 0.14 19.26 0.65
CA ARG A 43 -1.17 19.23 1.32
C ARG A 43 -2.30 19.06 0.32
N GLU A 44 -2.23 19.70 -0.84
CA GLU A 44 -3.22 19.53 -1.90
C GLU A 44 -3.19 18.12 -2.49
N ASP A 45 -2.01 17.55 -2.72
CA ASP A 45 -1.86 16.18 -3.19
C ASP A 45 -2.34 15.17 -2.14
N GLN A 46 -2.06 15.42 -0.86
CA GLN A 46 -2.59 14.62 0.23
C GLN A 46 -4.12 14.72 0.26
N LYS A 47 -4.68 15.92 0.18
CA LYS A 47 -6.14 16.13 0.17
C LYS A 47 -6.80 15.51 -1.06
N LYS A 48 -6.16 15.52 -2.22
CA LYS A 48 -6.62 14.81 -3.43
C LYS A 48 -6.61 13.31 -3.19
N ARG A 49 -5.51 12.76 -2.66
CA ARG A 49 -5.41 11.33 -2.31
C ARG A 49 -6.44 10.92 -1.25
N GLU A 50 -6.72 11.77 -0.27
CA GLU A 50 -7.74 11.55 0.76
C GLU A 50 -9.16 11.67 0.20
N ALA A 51 -9.41 12.59 -0.73
CA ALA A 51 -10.68 12.72 -1.43
C ALA A 51 -10.91 11.56 -2.42
N GLU A 52 -9.86 11.05 -3.06
CA GLU A 52 -9.86 9.82 -3.87
C GLU A 52 -9.85 8.55 -3.00
N ALA A 53 -9.43 8.67 -1.74
CA ALA A 53 -9.59 7.68 -0.68
C ALA A 53 -10.88 7.88 0.12
N LYS A 54 -11.87 8.63 -0.40
CA LYS A 54 -13.25 8.20 -0.19
C LYS A 54 -13.28 6.73 -0.58
N PRO A 55 -13.71 5.82 0.31
CA PRO A 55 -13.68 4.41 0.00
C PRO A 55 -14.46 4.29 -1.30
N LYS A 56 -13.78 3.93 -2.39
CA LYS A 56 -14.42 3.06 -3.36
C LYS A 56 -14.95 1.95 -2.47
N ALA A 57 -16.27 1.98 -2.24
CA ALA A 57 -16.99 0.92 -1.57
C ALA A 57 -16.30 -0.37 -2.01
N ALA A 58 -15.73 -1.09 -1.04
CA ALA A 58 -14.88 -2.23 -1.29
C ALA A 58 -15.42 -2.96 -2.53
N PRO A 59 -14.64 -3.10 -3.62
CA PRO A 59 -15.09 -3.97 -4.68
C PRO A 59 -15.16 -5.35 -4.04
N VAL A 60 -16.40 -5.77 -3.77
CA VAL A 60 -16.95 -7.12 -3.84
C VAL A 60 -15.89 -8.16 -3.52
N MET A 61 -16.04 -8.77 -2.33
CA MET A 61 -15.29 -9.93 -1.86
C MET A 61 -14.63 -10.67 -3.01
N SER A 62 -13.30 -10.60 -3.05
CA SER A 62 -12.47 -11.13 -4.12
C SER A 62 -12.97 -12.50 -4.55
N ASP A 63 -13.61 -12.58 -5.70
CA ASP A 63 -13.99 -13.81 -6.40
C ASP A 63 -12.75 -14.56 -6.90
N VAL A 64 -11.62 -14.50 -6.19
CA VAL A 64 -10.36 -15.11 -6.61
C VAL A 64 -10.01 -16.19 -5.58
N LEU A 65 -10.24 -17.44 -5.95
CA LEU A 65 -9.82 -18.60 -5.16
C LEU A 65 -8.35 -18.88 -5.44
N LYS A 66 -7.54 -18.92 -4.38
CA LYS A 66 -6.18 -19.46 -4.46
C LYS A 66 -6.28 -20.98 -4.34
N LEU A 67 -5.70 -21.69 -5.29
CA LEU A 67 -5.73 -23.15 -5.38
C LEU A 67 -4.30 -23.68 -5.46
N ILE A 68 -4.10 -24.86 -4.89
CA ILE A 68 -2.86 -25.62 -4.96
C ILE A 68 -3.18 -26.97 -5.58
N CYS A 69 -2.43 -27.39 -6.59
CA CYS A 69 -2.53 -28.75 -7.08
C CYS A 69 -1.93 -29.73 -6.06
N VAL A 70 -2.66 -30.78 -5.70
CA VAL A 70 -2.19 -31.80 -4.73
C VAL A 70 -0.97 -32.57 -5.26
N GLU A 71 -0.83 -32.65 -6.58
CA GLU A 71 0.08 -33.58 -7.24
C GLU A 71 1.42 -32.92 -7.57
N CYS A 72 1.41 -31.71 -8.13
CA CYS A 72 2.63 -30.96 -8.45
C CYS A 72 2.90 -29.79 -7.50
N ARG A 73 2.02 -29.55 -6.51
CA ARG A 73 2.09 -28.43 -5.55
C ARG A 73 2.11 -27.03 -6.17
N TYR A 74 1.80 -26.92 -7.46
CA TYR A 74 1.72 -25.63 -8.14
C TYR A 74 0.58 -24.79 -7.58
N LYS A 75 0.88 -23.54 -7.22
CA LYS A 75 -0.06 -22.55 -6.68
C LYS A 75 -0.55 -21.62 -7.78
N PHE A 76 -1.85 -21.41 -7.87
CA PHE A 76 -2.46 -20.53 -8.87
C PHE A 76 -3.79 -19.96 -8.38
N SER A 77 -4.32 -18.98 -9.09
CA SER A 77 -5.57 -18.31 -8.74
C SER A 77 -6.63 -18.50 -9.81
N TYR A 78 -7.88 -18.71 -9.39
CA TYR A 78 -9.05 -18.85 -10.26
C TYR A 78 -10.13 -17.85 -9.92
N ARG A 79 -10.80 -17.33 -10.94
CA ARG A 79 -11.98 -16.48 -10.76
C ARG A 79 -13.23 -17.35 -10.52
N LYS A 80 -13.90 -17.17 -9.37
CA LYS A 80 -15.21 -17.74 -9.06
C LYS A 80 -16.22 -17.25 -10.10
N GLY A 81 -17.07 -18.15 -10.59
CA GLY A 81 -18.07 -17.86 -11.62
C GLY A 81 -17.72 -18.30 -13.04
N SER A 82 -16.53 -18.87 -13.27
CA SER A 82 -16.25 -19.58 -14.52
C SER A 82 -17.01 -20.92 -14.55
N ARG A 83 -17.68 -21.23 -15.66
CA ARG A 83 -18.36 -22.53 -15.89
C ARG A 83 -17.38 -23.69 -16.16
N ILE A 84 -16.08 -23.40 -16.12
CA ILE A 84 -15.00 -24.32 -16.48
C ILE A 84 -14.53 -24.99 -15.20
N GLN A 85 -14.44 -26.32 -15.19
CA GLN A 85 -13.88 -27.04 -14.06
C GLN A 85 -12.40 -26.65 -13.90
N PRO A 86 -11.97 -26.23 -12.70
CA PRO A 86 -10.59 -25.81 -12.50
C PRO A 86 -9.67 -27.03 -12.61
N VAL A 87 -8.75 -26.98 -13.58
CA VAL A 87 -7.71 -27.97 -13.79
C VAL A 87 -6.35 -27.32 -13.54
N CYS A 88 -5.39 -28.07 -13.00
CA CYS A 88 -4.04 -27.56 -12.82
C CYS A 88 -3.41 -27.21 -14.18
N PRO A 89 -2.95 -25.96 -14.39
CA PRO A 89 -2.35 -25.55 -15.66
C PRO A 89 -0.98 -26.20 -15.93
N TYR A 90 -0.35 -26.78 -14.90
CA TYR A 90 0.97 -27.37 -15.02
C TYR A 90 0.93 -28.87 -15.33
N CYS A 91 0.08 -29.64 -14.63
CA CYS A 91 0.04 -31.09 -14.77
C CYS A 91 -1.27 -31.65 -15.33
N GLY A 92 -2.27 -30.80 -15.59
CA GLY A 92 -3.56 -31.23 -16.15
C GLY A 92 -4.46 -32.02 -15.19
N LYS A 93 -4.05 -32.21 -13.92
CA LYS A 93 -4.84 -32.94 -12.93
C LYS A 93 -5.89 -32.03 -12.28
N SER A 94 -7.07 -32.59 -11.99
CA SER A 94 -8.23 -31.89 -11.39
C SER A 94 -8.22 -31.91 -9.85
N ARG A 95 -7.27 -32.61 -9.22
CA ARG A 95 -7.16 -32.69 -7.77
C ARG A 95 -6.52 -31.43 -7.21
N LEU A 96 -7.36 -30.49 -6.80
CA LEU A 96 -6.97 -29.16 -6.30
C LEU A 96 -7.42 -28.98 -4.84
N MET A 97 -6.64 -28.25 -4.07
CA MET A 97 -6.92 -27.86 -2.68
C MET A 97 -6.96 -26.33 -2.59
N ILE A 98 -7.85 -25.77 -1.77
CA ILE A 98 -7.92 -24.32 -1.56
C ILE A 98 -6.76 -23.89 -0.65
N ASP A 99 -6.02 -22.86 -1.06
CA ASP A 99 -4.97 -22.26 -0.24
C ASP A 99 -5.59 -21.25 0.73
N ASP A 100 -5.90 -21.73 1.92
CA ASP A 100 -6.42 -20.94 3.02
C ASP A 100 -5.32 -20.18 3.79
N THR A 101 -4.03 -20.32 3.39
CA THR A 101 -2.89 -19.63 4.05
C THR A 101 -2.74 -18.18 3.59
N THR A 102 -3.79 -17.37 3.76
CA THR A 102 -3.68 -15.92 3.58
C THR A 102 -2.91 -15.31 4.75
N ALA A 103 -2.03 -14.34 4.44
CA ALA A 103 -1.26 -13.63 5.46
C ALA A 103 -2.17 -13.01 6.53
N ASP A 104 -3.32 -12.48 6.12
CA ASP A 104 -4.30 -11.88 7.03
C ASP A 104 -4.85 -12.89 8.04
N ARG A 105 -5.19 -14.11 7.60
CA ARG A 105 -5.71 -15.17 8.47
C ARG A 105 -4.67 -15.65 9.48
N LEU A 106 -3.41 -15.74 9.05
CA LEU A 106 -2.28 -16.07 9.94
C LEU A 106 -2.06 -14.97 11.00
N VAL A 107 -2.16 -13.70 10.60
CA VAL A 107 -2.02 -12.57 11.53
C VAL A 107 -3.15 -12.55 12.56
N GLU A 108 -4.39 -12.79 12.16
CA GLU A 108 -5.54 -12.89 13.09
C GLU A 108 -5.38 -14.04 14.08
N GLU A 109 -4.92 -15.20 13.63
CA GLU A 109 -4.72 -16.36 14.49
C GLU A 109 -3.64 -16.11 15.56
N VAL A 110 -2.50 -15.55 15.15
CA VAL A 110 -1.43 -15.15 16.07
C VAL A 110 -1.88 -14.04 17.02
N GLY A 111 -2.72 -13.11 16.55
CA GLY A 111 -3.33 -12.07 17.38
C GLY A 111 -4.15 -12.67 18.53
N ARG A 112 -5.05 -13.61 18.22
CA ARG A 112 -5.87 -14.29 19.23
C ARG A 112 -5.05 -15.04 20.28
N ILE A 113 -3.97 -15.70 19.86
CA ILE A 113 -3.07 -16.40 20.80
C ILE A 113 -2.43 -15.41 21.77
N ARG A 114 -1.92 -14.28 21.26
CA ARG A 114 -1.30 -13.24 22.09
C ARG A 114 -2.29 -12.59 23.06
N ASP A 115 -3.51 -12.34 22.62
CA ASP A 115 -4.55 -11.75 23.47
C ASP A 115 -5.00 -12.72 24.55
N TRP A 116 -5.10 -14.02 24.23
CA TRP A 116 -5.36 -15.07 25.22
C TRP A 116 -4.22 -15.19 26.24
N GLU A 117 -2.96 -15.18 25.81
CA GLU A 117 -1.80 -15.19 26.71
C GLU A 117 -1.79 -13.99 27.67
N LYS A 118 -2.18 -12.80 27.19
CA LYS A 118 -2.32 -11.61 28.04
C LYS A 118 -3.45 -11.79 29.05
N ALA A 119 -4.62 -12.29 28.63
CA ALA A 119 -5.77 -12.53 29.51
C ALA A 119 -5.46 -13.54 30.62
N CYS A 120 -4.70 -14.60 30.31
CA CYS A 120 -4.21 -15.55 31.30
C CYS A 120 -3.22 -14.92 32.29
N ARG A 121 -2.31 -14.05 31.82
CA ARG A 121 -1.37 -13.33 32.70
C ARG A 121 -2.06 -12.27 33.57
N SER A 122 -3.14 -11.66 33.12
CA SER A 122 -3.90 -10.65 33.89
C SER A 122 -4.94 -11.26 34.83
N GLY A 123 -5.10 -12.58 34.87
CA GLY A 123 -6.07 -13.25 35.75
C GLY A 123 -7.54 -13.00 35.38
N THR A 124 -7.81 -12.55 34.16
CA THR A 124 -9.15 -12.20 33.68
C THR A 124 -9.76 -13.29 32.78
N ALA A 125 -9.03 -14.38 32.53
CA ALA A 125 -9.56 -15.55 31.84
C ALA A 125 -10.37 -16.41 32.84
N SER A 126 -11.70 -16.23 32.84
CA SER A 126 -12.65 -17.10 33.56
C SER A 126 -13.45 -17.93 32.58
#